data_AF-A0A7Y5TUJ9-F1
#
_entry.id   AF-A0A7Y5TUJ9-F1
#
_cell.length_a   1.000
_cell.length_b   1.000
_cell.length_c   1.000
_cell.angle_alpha   90.00
_cell.angle_beta   90.00
_cell.angle_gamma   90.00
#
_symmetry.space_group_name_H-M   'P 1'
#
loop_
_entity.id
_entity.type
_entity.pdbx_description
1 polymer ?
#
loop_
_entity_poly.entity_id
_entity_poly.type
_entity_poly.pdbx_seq_one_letter_code
_entity_poly.pdbx_strand_id
1 'polypeptide(L)'
;MAARSAKPVVRALGWVLAALVVWFVGRLLLHDLRDLRAHPVATAPAWGTIALSGALFLSAHAILVQTWRSVLGCWDARLPFWTAARIWSVSNLGRYLPGKIWQIGAMGAMARDVGVSPVAASGSAILGSLVNLVA
;
A
#
# COMPACT_ATOMS: atom_id res chain seq x y z
N MET A 1 -19.67 39.51 -9.47
CA MET A 1 -19.68 38.65 -8.27
C MET A 1 -18.55 37.64 -8.41
N ALA A 2 -17.35 37.94 -7.91
CA ALA A 2 -16.14 37.15 -8.16
C ALA A 2 -16.07 35.94 -7.22
N ALA A 3 -16.01 34.73 -7.77
CA ALA A 3 -15.79 33.49 -7.03
C ALA A 3 -14.40 33.55 -6.38
N ARG A 4 -14.36 33.92 -5.09
CA ARG A 4 -13.15 33.85 -4.28
C ARG A 4 -12.68 32.38 -4.23
N SER A 5 -11.51 32.16 -4.82
CA SER A 5 -10.74 30.92 -4.81
C SER A 5 -10.97 30.10 -3.53
N ALA A 6 -11.65 28.96 -3.63
CA ALA A 6 -11.83 27.99 -2.53
C ALA A 6 -10.54 27.20 -2.23
N LYS A 7 -9.53 27.32 -3.09
CA LYS A 7 -8.25 26.60 -3.03
C LYS A 7 -7.38 26.88 -1.78
N PRO A 8 -7.27 28.12 -1.24
CA PRO A 8 -6.49 28.40 -0.05
C PRO A 8 -7.22 27.97 1.22
N VAL A 9 -8.56 28.02 1.26
CA VAL A 9 -9.36 27.55 2.41
C VAL A 9 -9.25 26.04 2.55
N VAL A 10 -9.37 25.30 1.45
CA VAL A 10 -9.21 23.83 1.46
C VAL A 10 -7.78 23.44 1.85
N ARG A 11 -6.77 24.17 1.39
CA ARG A 11 -5.37 23.93 1.80
C ARG A 11 -5.15 24.25 3.28
N ALA A 12 -5.69 25.36 3.78
CA ALA A 12 -5.60 25.74 5.19
C ALA A 12 -6.28 24.70 6.09
N LEU A 13 -7.49 24.26 5.72
CA LEU A 13 -8.20 23.19 6.43
C LEU A 13 -7.42 21.88 6.40
N GLY A 14 -6.79 21.53 5.27
CA GLY A 14 -5.91 20.36 5.16
C GLY A 14 -4.71 20.42 6.10
N TRP A 15 -4.07 21.58 6.24
CA TRP A 15 -2.97 21.78 7.18
C TRP A 15 -3.42 21.72 8.64
N VAL A 16 -4.58 22.32 8.95
CA VAL A 16 -5.18 22.26 10.30
C VAL A 16 -5.50 20.81 10.67
N LEU A 17 -6.12 20.05 9.76
CA LEU A 17 -6.42 18.65 9.97
C LEU A 17 -5.14 17.80 10.13
N ALA A 18 -4.14 18.01 9.27
CA ALA A 18 -2.86 17.32 9.38
C ALA A 18 -2.18 17.61 10.73
N ALA A 19 -2.17 18.87 11.17
CA ALA A 19 -1.64 19.26 12.47
C ALA A 19 -2.42 18.63 13.63
N LEU A 20 -3.76 18.57 13.54
CA LEU A 20 -4.62 17.90 14.51
C LEU A 20 -4.33 16.40 14.60
N VAL A 21 -4.17 15.72 13.46
CA VAL A 21 -3.82 14.30 13.42
C VAL A 21 -2.44 14.07 14.04
N VAL A 22 -1.43 14.86 13.65
CA VAL A 22 -0.07 14.75 14.20
C VAL A 22 -0.08 15.03 15.71
N TRP A 23 -0.79 16.05 16.16
CA TRP A 23 -0.93 16.38 17.59
C TRP A 23 -1.62 15.25 18.34
N PHE A 24 -2.73 14.72 17.82
CA PHE A 24 -3.51 13.66 18.47
C PHE A 24 -2.70 12.36 18.57
N VAL A 25 -2.10 11.93 17.46
CA VAL A 25 -1.23 10.74 17.40
C VAL A 25 -0.02 10.94 18.32
N GLY A 26 0.63 12.09 18.28
CA GLY A 26 1.76 12.41 19.15
C GLY A 26 1.39 12.38 20.64
N ARG A 27 0.22 12.94 21.00
CA ARG A 27 -0.31 12.91 22.36
C ARG A 27 -0.59 11.48 22.82
N LEU A 28 -1.25 10.69 21.97
CA LEU A 28 -1.58 9.29 22.25
C LEU A 28 -0.30 8.47 22.44
N LEU A 29 0.66 8.60 21.54
CA LEU A 29 1.96 7.96 21.65
C LEU A 29 2.69 8.37 22.93
N LEU A 30 2.74 9.66 23.29
CA LEU A 30 3.44 10.12 24.49
C LEU A 30 2.75 9.67 25.79
N HIS A 31 1.43 9.58 25.79
CA HIS A 31 0.65 9.05 26.90
C HIS A 31 0.91 7.55 27.05
N ASP A 32 0.74 6.80 25.95
CA ASP A 32 0.84 5.34 25.95
C ASP A 32 2.29 4.86 26.08
N LEU A 33 3.30 5.64 25.69
CA LEU A 33 4.71 5.30 25.91
C LEU A 33 5.07 5.25 27.41
N ARG A 34 4.36 6.00 28.26
CA ARG A 34 4.52 5.90 29.72
C ARG A 34 3.92 4.59 30.24
N ASP A 35 2.77 4.19 29.70
CA ASP A 35 2.10 2.94 30.06
C ASP A 35 2.82 1.70 29.48
N LEU A 36 3.34 1.78 28.25
CA LEU A 36 4.12 0.73 27.59
C LEU A 36 5.45 0.45 28.29
N ARG A 37 6.08 1.45 28.92
CA ARG A 37 7.26 1.25 29.78
C ARG A 37 6.92 0.49 31.06
N ALA A 38 5.68 0.59 31.54
CA ALA A 38 5.21 -0.11 32.72
C ALA A 38 4.78 -1.57 32.41
N HIS A 39 4.59 -1.93 31.14
CA HIS A 39 4.28 -3.29 30.72
C HIS A 39 5.56 -4.02 30.32
N PRO A 40 6.05 -4.99 31.09
CA PRO A 40 7.20 -5.79 30.68
C PRO A 40 6.85 -6.51 29.37
N VAL A 41 7.72 -6.36 28.36
CA VAL A 41 7.64 -7.13 27.12
C VAL A 41 7.59 -8.61 27.51
N ALA A 42 6.56 -9.32 27.05
CA ALA A 42 6.39 -10.74 27.36
C ALA A 42 7.70 -11.48 27.09
N THR A 43 8.29 -12.07 28.14
CA THR A 43 9.59 -12.75 28.09
C THR A 43 9.55 -14.04 27.26
N ALA A 44 8.34 -14.52 26.95
CA ALA A 44 8.09 -15.62 26.04
C ALA A 44 7.23 -15.14 24.85
N PRO A 45 7.85 -14.76 23.72
CA PRO A 45 7.11 -14.44 22.51
C PRO A 45 6.30 -15.66 22.05
N ALA A 46 5.04 -15.45 21.68
CA ALA A 46 4.21 -16.49 21.10
C ALA A 46 4.63 -16.77 19.65
N TRP A 47 5.77 -17.44 19.46
CA TRP A 47 6.35 -17.71 18.14
C TRP A 47 5.40 -18.41 17.18
N GLY A 48 4.55 -19.31 17.70
CA GLY A 48 3.52 -19.98 16.90
C GLY A 48 2.51 -18.98 16.31
N THR A 49 2.04 -18.02 17.10
CA THR A 49 1.13 -16.97 16.63
C THR A 49 1.83 -16.04 15.64
N ILE A 50 3.09 -15.65 15.90
CA ILE A 50 3.87 -14.81 14.99
C ILE A 50 4.08 -15.52 13.65
N ALA A 51 4.46 -16.79 13.67
CA ALA A 51 4.67 -17.60 12.48
C ALA A 51 3.36 -17.77 11.70
N LEU A 52 2.24 -18.04 12.39
CA LEU A 52 0.93 -18.14 11.75
C LEU A 52 0.50 -16.82 11.12
N SER A 53 0.65 -15.70 11.82
CA SER A 53 0.37 -14.36 11.26
C SER A 53 1.23 -14.06 10.05
N GLY A 54 2.53 -14.39 10.11
CA GLY A 54 3.43 -14.24 8.97
C GLY A 54 3.03 -15.10 7.78
N ALA A 55 2.67 -16.37 8.02
CA ALA A 55 2.20 -17.29 6.98
C ALA A 55 0.89 -16.81 6.34
N LEU A 56 -0.09 -16.38 7.14
CA LEU A 56 -1.34 -15.81 6.66
C LEU A 56 -1.10 -14.54 5.84
N PHE A 57 -0.23 -13.65 6.31
CA PHE A 57 0.15 -12.43 5.60
C PHE A 57 0.76 -12.73 4.23
N LEU A 58 1.73 -13.65 4.18
CA LEU A 58 2.37 -14.07 2.92
C LEU A 58 1.38 -14.77 1.99
N SER A 59 0.48 -15.58 2.53
CA SER A 59 -0.56 -16.28 1.76
C SER A 59 -1.54 -15.30 1.13
N ALA A 60 -2.01 -14.30 1.89
CA ALA A 60 -2.85 -13.23 1.36
C ALA A 60 -2.14 -12.47 0.23
N HIS A 61 -0.86 -12.15 0.40
CA HIS A 61 -0.07 -11.48 -0.64
C HIS A 61 0.14 -12.36 -1.87
N ALA A 62 0.36 -13.66 -1.70
CA ALA A 62 0.46 -14.60 -2.82
C ALA A 62 -0.85 -14.66 -3.62
N ILE A 63 -2.00 -14.63 -2.94
CA ILE A 63 -3.32 -14.56 -3.59
C ILE A 63 -3.45 -13.26 -4.39
N LEU A 64 -3.10 -12.10 -3.81
CA LEU A 64 -3.13 -10.81 -4.51
C LEU A 64 -2.26 -10.82 -5.77
N VAL A 65 -1.04 -11.34 -5.68
CA VAL A 65 -0.13 -11.49 -6.82
C VAL A 65 -0.73 -12.41 -7.88
N GLN A 66 -1.28 -13.56 -7.47
CA GLN A 66 -1.86 -14.53 -8.39
C GLN A 66 -3.10 -13.96 -9.09
N THR A 67 -3.97 -13.25 -8.38
CA THR A 67 -5.15 -12.58 -8.96
C THR A 67 -4.71 -11.56 -10.01
N TRP A 68 -3.74 -10.70 -9.69
CA TRP A 68 -3.21 -9.74 -10.66
C TRP A 68 -2.58 -10.43 -11.89
N ARG A 69 -1.80 -11.49 -11.66
CA ARG A 69 -1.21 -12.31 -12.74
C ARG A 69 -2.30 -12.96 -13.62
N SER A 70 -3.39 -13.43 -13.03
CA SER A 70 -4.53 -13.99 -13.80
C SER A 70 -5.20 -12.92 -14.66
N VAL A 71 -5.40 -11.71 -14.13
CA VAL A 71 -5.95 -10.58 -14.90
C VAL A 71 -5.01 -10.21 -16.06
N LEU A 72 -3.69 -10.25 -15.84
CA LEU A 72 -2.72 -10.04 -16.93
C LEU A 72 -2.80 -11.11 -18.02
N GLY A 73 -3.13 -12.35 -17.66
CA GLY A 73 -3.38 -13.42 -18.61
C GLY A 73 -4.51 -13.11 -19.61
N CYS A 74 -5.51 -12.33 -19.21
CA CYS A 74 -6.57 -11.85 -20.10
C CYS A 74 -6.07 -10.86 -21.18
N TRP A 75 -4.86 -10.32 -21.02
CA TRP A 75 -4.22 -9.38 -21.93
C TRP A 75 -3.10 -10.05 -22.75
N ASP A 76 -3.14 -11.39 -22.86
CA ASP A 76 -2.14 -12.26 -23.50
C ASP A 76 -0.71 -12.12 -22.93
N ALA A 77 -0.59 -11.55 -21.72
CA ALA A 77 0.68 -11.41 -21.01
C ALA A 77 0.85 -12.53 -19.98
N ARG A 78 1.88 -13.37 -20.15
CA ARG A 78 2.19 -14.46 -19.21
C ARG A 78 3.46 -14.15 -18.43
N LEU A 79 3.35 -14.13 -17.11
CA LEU A 79 4.46 -13.88 -16.19
C LEU A 79 4.69 -15.08 -15.27
N PRO A 80 5.96 -15.49 -15.05
CA PRO A 80 6.30 -16.39 -13.94
C PRO A 80 5.87 -15.80 -12.60
N PHE A 81 5.47 -16.65 -11.65
CA PHE A 81 4.93 -16.20 -10.35
C PHE A 81 5.92 -15.32 -9.60
N TRP A 82 7.20 -15.74 -9.52
CA TRP A 82 8.21 -14.99 -8.79
C TRP A 82 8.55 -13.65 -9.42
N THR A 83 8.52 -13.56 -10.76
CA THR A 83 8.65 -12.28 -11.47
C THR A 83 7.47 -11.37 -11.14
N ALA A 84 6.24 -11.89 -11.19
CA ALA A 84 5.04 -11.16 -10.82
C ALA A 84 5.08 -10.71 -9.35
N ALA A 85 5.51 -11.57 -8.43
CA ALA A 85 5.61 -11.27 -7.00
C ALA A 85 6.65 -10.17 -6.73
N ARG A 86 7.79 -10.18 -7.43
CA ARG A 86 8.81 -9.13 -7.35
C ARG A 86 8.24 -7.79 -7.83
N ILE A 87 7.65 -7.79 -9.02
CA ILE A 87 7.07 -6.60 -9.63
C ILE A 87 5.98 -6.03 -8.72
N TRP A 88 5.06 -6.86 -8.23
CA TRP A 88 4.00 -6.47 -7.32
C TRP A 88 4.54 -5.88 -6.01
N SER A 89 5.45 -6.58 -5.36
CA SER A 89 5.99 -6.16 -4.05
C SER A 89 6.75 -4.84 -4.15
N VAL A 90 7.65 -4.70 -5.13
CA VAL A 90 8.44 -3.47 -5.33
C VAL A 90 7.54 -2.31 -5.72
N SER A 91 6.55 -2.53 -6.59
CA SER A 91 5.61 -1.47 -6.96
C SER A 91 4.77 -1.01 -5.77
N ASN A 92 4.38 -1.94 -4.89
CA ASN A 92 3.64 -1.61 -3.67
C ASN A 92 4.44 -0.73 -2.70
N LEU A 93 5.77 -0.78 -2.71
CA LEU A 93 6.60 0.15 -1.95
C LEU A 93 6.44 1.59 -2.42
N GLY A 94 6.11 1.80 -3.70
CA GLY A 94 5.83 3.12 -4.26
C GLY A 94 4.67 3.85 -3.58
N ARG A 95 3.80 3.14 -2.84
CA ARG A 95 2.71 3.76 -2.07
C ARG A 95 3.18 4.60 -0.87
N TYR A 96 4.40 4.34 -0.41
CA TYR A 96 5.01 5.07 0.70
C TYR A 96 5.74 6.33 0.23
N LEU A 97 5.85 6.54 -1.08
CA LEU A 97 6.44 7.74 -1.67
C LEU A 97 5.35 8.80 -1.94
N PRO A 98 5.70 10.10 -1.87
CA PRO A 98 4.77 11.18 -2.13
C PRO A 98 4.30 11.15 -3.60
N GLY A 99 3.01 10.87 -3.79
CA GLY A 99 2.35 10.76 -5.09
C GLY A 99 2.12 9.32 -5.54
N LYS A 100 0.87 8.95 -5.86
CA LYS A 100 0.51 7.59 -6.34
C LYS A 100 1.20 7.17 -7.65
N ILE A 101 1.86 8.12 -8.33
CA ILE A 101 2.59 7.91 -9.58
C ILE A 101 3.77 6.94 -9.43
N TRP A 102 4.39 6.86 -8.25
CA TRP A 102 5.57 6.01 -8.05
C TRP A 102 5.23 4.54 -8.11
N GLN A 103 4.10 4.14 -7.50
CA GLN A 103 3.60 2.77 -7.56
C GLN A 103 3.27 2.35 -9.00
N ILE A 104 2.56 3.22 -9.74
CA ILE A 104 2.13 2.97 -11.13
C ILE A 104 3.35 2.95 -12.08
N GLY A 105 4.29 3.88 -11.87
CA GLY A 105 5.51 4.00 -12.65
C GLY A 105 6.47 2.83 -12.44
N ALA A 106 6.69 2.41 -11.20
CA ALA A 106 7.52 1.24 -10.88
C ALA A 106 6.94 -0.03 -11.51
N MET A 107 5.63 -0.23 -11.42
CA MET A 107 4.93 -1.36 -12.05
C MET A 107 5.13 -1.37 -13.56
N GLY A 108 4.88 -0.24 -14.22
CA GLY A 108 5.01 -0.11 -15.67
C GLY A 108 6.44 -0.28 -16.15
N ALA A 109 7.42 0.27 -15.42
CA ALA A 109 8.85 0.14 -15.75
C ALA A 109 9.31 -1.33 -15.65
N MET A 110 9.07 -1.99 -14.51
CA MET A 110 9.50 -3.38 -14.34
C MET A 110 8.73 -4.36 -15.23
N ALA A 111 7.47 -4.07 -15.59
CA ALA A 111 6.72 -4.85 -16.56
C ALA A 111 7.34 -4.73 -17.97
N ARG A 112 7.76 -3.53 -18.37
CA ARG A 112 8.46 -3.31 -19.64
C ARG A 112 9.75 -4.12 -19.73
N ASP A 113 10.52 -4.15 -18.65
CA ASP A 113 11.81 -4.85 -18.60
C ASP A 113 11.68 -6.37 -18.83
N VAL A 114 10.49 -6.93 -18.59
CA VAL A 114 10.18 -8.35 -18.83
C VAL A 114 9.27 -8.57 -20.05
N GLY A 115 9.17 -7.58 -20.94
CA GLY A 115 8.43 -7.67 -22.21
C GLY A 115 6.92 -7.58 -22.08
N VAL A 116 6.39 -7.16 -20.92
CA VAL A 116 4.95 -7.04 -20.67
C VAL A 116 4.51 -5.59 -20.87
N SER A 117 3.32 -5.41 -21.46
CA SER A 117 2.75 -4.08 -21.69
C SER A 117 2.62 -3.30 -20.36
N PRO A 118 3.26 -2.11 -20.24
CA PRO A 118 3.17 -1.27 -19.04
C PRO A 118 1.73 -0.84 -18.73
N VAL A 119 0.91 -0.63 -19.77
CA VAL A 119 -0.49 -0.23 -19.64
C VAL A 119 -1.33 -1.41 -19.13
N ALA A 120 -1.08 -2.61 -19.63
CA ALA A 120 -1.74 -3.82 -19.13
C ALA A 120 -1.40 -4.07 -17.65
N ALA A 121 -0.12 -3.99 -17.29
CA ALA A 121 0.37 -4.20 -15.92
C ALA A 121 -0.18 -3.18 -14.92
N SER A 122 -0.06 -1.89 -15.24
CA SER A 122 -0.52 -0.82 -14.35
C SER A 122 -2.04 -0.68 -14.35
N GLY A 123 -2.70 -0.84 -15.50
CA GLY A 123 -4.16 -0.76 -15.62
C GLY A 123 -4.88 -1.89 -14.85
N SER A 124 -4.39 -3.13 -14.97
CA SER A 124 -4.94 -4.28 -14.22
C SER A 124 -4.76 -4.13 -12.71
N ALA A 125 -3.64 -3.58 -12.24
CA ALA A 125 -3.39 -3.32 -10.82
C ALA A 125 -4.34 -2.24 -10.24
N ILE A 126 -4.70 -1.24 -11.04
CA ILE A 126 -5.67 -0.20 -10.66
C ILE A 126 -7.07 -0.79 -10.54
N LEU A 127 -7.50 -1.64 -11.49
CA LEU A 127 -8.78 -2.35 -11.42
C LEU A 127 -8.89 -3.20 -10.15
N GLY A 128 -7.82 -3.92 -9.79
CA GLY A 128 -7.79 -4.70 -8.54
C GLY A 128 -7.87 -3.83 -7.27
N SER A 129 -7.32 -2.62 -7.31
CA SER A 129 -7.40 -1.68 -6.18
C SER A 129 -8.79 -1.07 -6.01
N LEU A 130 -9.56 -0.91 -7.09
CA LEU A 130 -10.93 -0.43 -7.04
C LEU A 130 -11.88 -1.46 -6.42
N VAL A 131 -11.67 -2.75 -6.68
CA VAL A 131 -12.46 -3.84 -6.06
C VAL A 131 -12.29 -3.87 -4.54
N ASN A 132 -11.06 -3.71 -4.04
CA ASN A 132 -10.76 -3.63 -2.59
C ASN A 132 -11.33 -2.37 -1.90
N LEU A 133 -11.77 -1.36 -2.66
CA LEU A 133 -12.33 -0.13 -2.09
C LEU A 133 -13.85 -0.18 -1.95
N VAL A 134 -14.50 -1.08 -2.69
CA VAL A 134 -15.97 -1.20 -2.78
C VAL A 134 -16.51 -2.41 -2.01
N ALA A 135 -15.67 -3.44 -1.79
CA ALA A 135 -15.95 -4.58 -0.94
C ALA A 135 -15.55 -4.31 0.52
#